data_AF-A0AAV8Y826-F1
#
_entry.id   AF-A0AAV8Y826-F1
#
_cell.length_a   1.000
_cell.length_b   1.000
_cell.length_c   1.000
_cell.angle_alpha   90.00
_cell.angle_beta   90.00
_cell.angle_gamma   90.00
#
_symmetry.space_group_name_H-M   'P 1'
#
loop_
_entity.id
_entity.type
_entity.pdbx_description
1 polymer ?
#
loop_
_entity_poly.entity_id
_entity_poly.type
_entity_poly.pdbx_seq_one_letter_code
_entity_poly.pdbx_strand_id
1 'polypeptide(L)'
;MLSVGRSLKEHGYSFLHVTCKVHALHFVAETIRNCFPEVDALISMSCGVSEPPQPIITRWATWLKAAFYYAKYFTQIKSVLLQFNPKDAAAIKESQMTFQNSSLERDLKTIHDNYRGLHAAITR
;
A
#
# COMPACT_ATOMS: atom_id res chain seq x y z
N MET A 1 9.38 -22.98 -8.40
CA MET A 1 9.17 -23.23 -6.95
C MET A 1 9.73 -24.57 -6.43
N LEU A 2 9.99 -25.59 -7.26
CA LEU A 2 10.44 -26.91 -6.76
C LEU A 2 11.94 -27.02 -6.40
N SER A 3 12.79 -26.09 -6.85
CA SER A 3 14.23 -26.09 -6.51
C SER A 3 14.49 -25.60 -5.08
N VAL A 4 13.81 -24.51 -4.67
CA VAL A 4 13.97 -23.91 -3.33
C VAL A 4 13.46 -24.84 -2.22
N GLY A 5 12.45 -25.67 -2.50
CA GLY A 5 11.88 -26.62 -1.54
C GLY A 5 12.86 -27.72 -1.07
N ARG A 6 13.89 -28.06 -1.86
CA ARG A 6 14.86 -29.11 -1.49
C ARG A 6 15.87 -28.62 -0.45
N SER A 7 16.41 -27.41 -0.59
CA SER A 7 17.32 -26.82 0.41
C SER A 7 16.65 -26.51 1.75
N LEU A 8 15.32 -26.35 1.76
CA LEU A 8 14.55 -26.09 2.98
C LEU A 8 14.30 -27.35 3.84
N LYS A 9 14.45 -28.55 3.27
CA LYS A 9 14.25 -29.82 3.98
C LYS A 9 15.37 -30.10 4.98
N GLU A 10 16.57 -29.55 4.75
CA GLU A 10 17.75 -29.75 5.61
C GLU A 10 17.69 -28.94 6.92
N HIS A 11 16.78 -27.97 7.04
CA HIS A 11 16.60 -27.12 8.23
C HIS A 11 15.16 -27.18 8.81
N GLY A 12 14.37 -28.19 8.42
CA GLY A 12 13.00 -28.41 8.92
C GLY A 12 13.02 -28.57 10.44
N TYR A 13 12.29 -27.81 11.24
CA TYR A 13 10.83 -27.85 11.35
C TYR A 13 10.18 -26.46 11.57
N SER A 14 10.96 -25.37 11.48
CA SER A 14 10.47 -24.01 11.79
C SER A 14 9.96 -23.24 10.56
N PHE A 15 10.56 -23.46 9.38
CA PHE A 15 10.31 -22.61 8.20
C PHE A 15 8.96 -22.80 7.51
N LEU A 16 8.35 -24.00 7.55
CA LEU A 16 7.05 -24.24 6.90
C LEU A 16 5.95 -23.35 7.51
N HIS A 17 5.95 -23.18 8.83
CA HIS A 17 4.97 -22.35 9.50
C HIS A 17 5.23 -20.85 9.29
N VAL A 18 6.49 -20.44 9.15
CA VAL A 18 6.85 -19.04 8.87
C VAL A 18 6.41 -18.67 7.45
N THR A 19 6.70 -19.48 6.44
CA THR A 19 6.27 -19.20 5.05
C THR A 19 4.75 -19.24 4.89
N CYS A 20 4.05 -20.15 5.56
CA CYS A 20 2.58 -20.18 5.56
C CYS A 20 1.97 -18.94 6.21
N LYS A 21 2.53 -18.44 7.32
CA LYS A 21 2.08 -17.19 7.96
C LYS A 21 2.32 -15.99 7.06
N VAL A 22 3.50 -15.90 6.44
CA VAL A 22 3.82 -14.83 5.48
C VAL A 22 2.89 -14.89 4.27
N HIS A 23 2.58 -16.08 3.75
CA HIS A 23 1.66 -16.26 2.63
C HIS A 23 0.21 -15.85 2.98
N ALA A 24 -0.29 -16.26 4.16
CA ALA A 24 -1.61 -15.86 4.63
C ALA A 24 -1.69 -14.34 4.85
N LEU A 25 -0.64 -13.75 5.41
CA LEU A 25 -0.53 -12.30 5.62
C LEU A 25 -0.49 -11.54 4.29
N HIS A 26 0.22 -12.08 3.29
CA HIS A 26 0.24 -11.54 1.93
C HIS A 26 -1.16 -11.57 1.29
N PHE A 27 -1.89 -12.68 1.41
CA PHE A 27 -3.24 -12.80 0.85
C PHE A 27 -4.26 -11.86 1.52
N VAL A 28 -4.19 -11.72 2.85
CA VAL A 28 -5.04 -10.77 3.58
C VAL A 28 -4.75 -9.34 3.12
N ALA A 29 -3.47 -8.97 2.99
CA ALA A 29 -3.10 -7.64 2.54
C ALA A 29 -3.52 -7.38 1.07
N GLU A 30 -3.41 -8.39 0.21
CA GLU A 30 -3.91 -8.35 -1.17
C GLU A 30 -5.41 -8.16 -1.25
N THR A 31 -6.15 -8.90 -0.44
CA THR A 31 -7.59 -8.74 -0.33
C THR A 31 -7.95 -7.32 0.10
N ILE A 32 -7.25 -6.76 1.09
CA ILE A 32 -7.48 -5.38 1.57
C ILE A 32 -7.26 -4.37 0.45
N ARG A 33 -6.12 -4.41 -0.26
CA ARG A 33 -5.85 -3.45 -1.36
C ARG A 33 -6.87 -3.57 -2.49
N ASN A 34 -7.30 -4.78 -2.82
CA ASN A 34 -8.33 -4.99 -3.84
C ASN A 34 -9.69 -4.42 -3.42
N CYS A 35 -9.95 -4.24 -2.12
CA CYS A 35 -11.15 -3.54 -1.64
C CYS A 35 -11.06 -2.00 -1.79
N PHE A 36 -9.88 -1.42 -2.04
CA PHE A 36 -9.67 0.03 -2.10
C PHE A 36 -8.95 0.47 -3.39
N PRO A 37 -9.57 0.27 -4.58
CA PRO A 37 -8.93 0.53 -5.87
C PRO A 37 -8.56 2.01 -6.08
N GLU A 38 -9.35 2.96 -5.59
CA GLU A 38 -9.06 4.40 -5.70
C GLU A 38 -7.81 4.80 -4.89
N VAL A 39 -7.67 4.24 -3.69
CA VAL A 39 -6.48 4.44 -2.85
C VAL A 39 -5.27 3.80 -3.52
N ASP A 40 -5.46 2.64 -4.14
CA ASP A 40 -4.39 1.97 -4.84
C ASP A 40 -3.89 2.74 -6.06
N ALA A 41 -4.82 3.29 -6.85
CA ALA A 41 -4.51 4.13 -8.00
C ALA A 41 -3.74 5.39 -7.55
N LEU A 42 -4.17 6.05 -6.47
CA LEU A 42 -3.48 7.21 -5.90
C LEU A 42 -2.02 6.89 -5.53
N ILE A 43 -1.79 5.81 -4.80
CA ILE A 43 -0.45 5.43 -4.31
C ILE A 43 0.44 4.93 -5.45
N SER A 44 -0.15 4.27 -6.45
CA SER A 44 0.58 3.80 -7.63
C SER A 44 1.00 4.98 -8.53
N MET A 45 0.19 6.03 -8.62
CA MET A 45 0.50 7.24 -9.39
C MET A 45 1.65 8.05 -8.79
N SER A 46 1.77 8.11 -7.46
CA SER A 46 2.84 8.85 -6.79
C SER A 46 4.16 8.08 -6.70
N CYS A 47 4.14 6.77 -6.92
CA CYS A 47 5.31 5.90 -6.86
C CYS A 47 5.73 5.44 -8.26
N GLY A 48 6.46 6.30 -8.99
CA GLY A 48 6.98 6.01 -10.33
C GLY A 48 8.17 5.03 -10.38
N VAL A 49 8.29 4.08 -9.45
CA VAL A 49 9.48 3.21 -9.36
C VAL A 49 9.12 1.73 -9.27
N SER A 50 9.52 1.00 -10.30
CA SER A 50 9.83 -0.43 -10.23
C SER A 50 11.08 -0.63 -9.37
N GLU A 51 10.96 -1.18 -8.16
CA GLU A 51 12.15 -1.65 -7.44
C GLU A 51 12.29 -3.18 -7.50
N PRO A 52 13.46 -3.69 -7.96
CA PRO A 52 13.83 -5.10 -7.92
C PRO A 52 14.70 -5.38 -6.66
N PRO A 53 15.33 -6.56 -6.49
CA PRO A 53 14.98 -7.57 -5.50
C PRO A 53 16.00 -7.62 -4.34
N GLN A 54 15.73 -6.99 -3.20
CA GLN A 54 16.32 -7.34 -1.89
C GLN A 54 15.33 -7.02 -0.74
N PRO A 55 15.66 -7.45 0.49
CA PRO A 55 14.86 -8.39 1.29
C PRO A 55 13.43 -7.90 1.57
N ILE A 56 12.52 -8.86 1.75
CA ILE A 56 11.05 -8.76 1.80
C ILE A 56 10.55 -7.84 2.93
N ILE A 57 10.80 -6.53 2.85
CA ILE A 57 9.84 -5.56 3.39
C ILE A 57 8.69 -5.64 2.40
N THR A 58 7.65 -6.38 2.78
CA THR A 58 6.54 -6.65 1.88
C THR A 58 6.05 -5.31 1.30
N ARG A 59 5.84 -5.25 -0.02
CA ARG A 59 5.32 -4.05 -0.72
C ARG A 59 4.06 -3.46 -0.01
N TRP A 60 3.36 -4.30 0.77
CA TRP A 60 2.27 -3.97 1.69
C TRP A 60 2.61 -2.96 2.78
N ALA A 61 3.75 -3.08 3.46
CA ALA A 61 4.13 -2.15 4.51
C ALA A 61 4.31 -0.73 3.93
N THR A 62 4.95 -0.63 2.77
CA THR A 62 5.10 0.65 2.05
C THR A 62 3.75 1.19 1.58
N TRP A 63 2.87 0.35 1.05
CA TRP A 63 1.52 0.75 0.63
C TRP A 63 0.67 1.26 1.80
N LEU A 64 0.63 0.53 2.91
CA LEU A 64 -0.08 0.94 4.13
C LEU A 64 0.50 2.24 4.69
N LYS A 65 1.82 2.39 4.72
CA LYS A 65 2.49 3.61 5.16
C LYS A 65 2.12 4.81 4.28
N ALA A 66 2.05 4.62 2.96
CA ALA A 66 1.59 5.66 2.03
C ALA A 66 0.11 6.00 2.26
N ALA A 67 -0.76 5.01 2.39
CA ALA A 67 -2.18 5.22 2.70
C ALA A 67 -2.36 6.00 4.01
N PHE A 68 -1.62 5.66 5.06
CA PHE A 68 -1.66 6.38 6.34
C PHE A 68 -1.15 7.81 6.23
N TYR A 69 -0.10 8.04 5.43
CA TYR A 69 0.41 9.38 5.16
C TYR A 69 -0.65 10.24 4.48
N TYR A 70 -1.27 9.73 3.41
CA TYR A 70 -2.33 10.44 2.70
C TYR A 70 -3.56 10.67 3.58
N ALA A 71 -3.96 9.69 4.40
CA ALA A 71 -5.06 9.86 5.35
C ALA A 71 -4.77 10.99 6.36
N LYS A 72 -3.55 11.04 6.91
CA LYS A 72 -3.15 12.05 7.90
C LYS A 72 -3.10 13.46 7.32
N TYR A 73 -2.61 13.60 6.08
CA TYR A 73 -2.36 14.91 5.47
C TYR A 73 -3.35 15.26 4.34
N PHE A 74 -4.46 14.53 4.22
CA PHE A 74 -5.40 14.64 3.10
C PHE A 74 -5.86 16.08 2.85
N THR A 75 -6.35 16.74 3.90
CA THR A 75 -6.85 18.13 3.82
C THR A 75 -5.76 19.12 3.42
N GLN A 76 -4.54 18.94 3.92
CA GLN A 76 -3.41 19.82 3.63
C GLN A 76 -2.95 19.66 2.18
N ILE A 77 -2.80 18.42 1.73
CA ILE A 77 -2.43 18.09 0.34
C ILE A 77 -3.52 18.60 -0.62
N LYS A 78 -4.80 18.37 -0.31
CA LYS A 78 -5.93 18.89 -1.10
C LYS A 78 -5.90 20.41 -1.20
N SER A 79 -5.66 21.11 -0.09
CA SER A 79 -5.57 22.57 -0.09
C SER A 79 -4.45 23.11 -0.99
N VAL A 80 -3.27 22.46 -0.97
CA VAL A 80 -2.14 22.82 -1.84
C VAL A 80 -2.46 22.51 -3.31
N LEU A 81 -3.03 21.32 -3.58
CA LEU A 81 -3.40 20.92 -4.94
C LEU A 81 -4.39 21.89 -5.59
N LEU A 82 -5.36 22.41 -4.83
CA LEU A 82 -6.37 23.35 -5.33
C LEU A 82 -5.82 24.74 -5.66
N GLN A 83 -4.59 25.07 -5.23
CA GLN A 83 -3.95 26.34 -5.57
C GLN A 83 -3.32 26.35 -6.98
N PHE A 84 -3.05 25.18 -7.55
CA PHE A 84 -2.48 25.08 -8.90
C PHE A 84 -3.53 25.31 -9.98
N ASN A 85 -3.12 25.89 -11.10
CA ASN A 85 -3.99 26.06 -12.26
C ASN A 85 -4.15 24.72 -13.02
N PRO A 86 -5.38 24.21 -13.21
CA PRO A 86 -5.63 22.93 -13.90
C PRO A 86 -5.18 22.91 -15.36
N LYS A 87 -4.90 24.07 -15.97
CA LYS A 87 -4.46 24.15 -17.37
C LYS A 87 -2.95 23.99 -17.53
N ASP A 88 -2.18 24.09 -16.45
CA ASP A 88 -0.71 24.10 -16.52
C ASP A 88 -0.13 22.72 -16.82
N ALA A 89 -0.78 21.65 -16.35
CA ALA A 89 -0.41 20.27 -16.67
C ALA A 89 -1.58 19.30 -16.50
N ALA A 90 -1.62 18.25 -17.32
CA ALA A 90 -2.61 17.18 -17.21
C ALA A 90 -2.60 16.51 -15.81
N ALA A 91 -1.41 16.27 -15.26
CA ALA A 91 -1.23 15.67 -13.93
C ALA A 91 -1.84 16.52 -12.80
N ILE A 92 -1.81 17.85 -12.92
CA ILE A 92 -2.44 18.76 -11.94
C ILE A 92 -3.96 18.58 -11.98
N LYS A 93 -4.54 18.63 -13.18
CA LYS A 93 -5.98 18.43 -13.38
C LYS A 93 -6.43 17.07 -12.85
N GLU A 94 -5.71 16.00 -13.19
CA GLU A 94 -5.99 14.64 -12.73
C GLU A 94 -5.94 14.54 -11.20
N SER A 95 -4.86 15.05 -10.59
CA SER A 95 -4.73 15.05 -9.13
C SER A 95 -5.85 15.83 -8.44
N GLN A 96 -6.26 16.97 -8.97
CA GLN A 96 -7.38 17.75 -8.44
C GLN A 96 -8.70 16.96 -8.50
N MET A 97 -8.98 16.29 -9.63
CA MET A 97 -10.17 15.44 -9.76
C MET A 97 -10.14 14.28 -8.75
N THR A 98 -9.00 13.61 -8.60
CA THR A 98 -8.82 12.52 -7.62
C THR A 98 -9.08 12.98 -6.19
N PHE A 99 -8.55 14.15 -5.78
CA PHE A 99 -8.75 14.67 -4.42
C PHE A 99 -10.12 15.32 -4.17
N GLN A 100 -10.92 15.54 -5.22
CA GLN A 100 -12.33 15.92 -5.09
C GLN A 100 -13.25 14.72 -4.81
N ASN A 101 -12.78 13.48 -5.04
CA ASN A 101 -13.54 12.27 -4.76
C ASN A 101 -13.74 12.06 -3.24
N SER A 102 -14.97 12.22 -2.75
CA SER A 102 -15.33 12.02 -1.34
C SER A 102 -15.21 10.57 -0.87
N SER A 103 -15.20 9.58 -1.78
CA SER A 103 -14.94 8.18 -1.42
C SER A 103 -13.49 7.99 -0.99
N LEU A 104 -12.55 8.56 -1.75
CA LEU A 104 -11.12 8.42 -1.50
C LEU A 104 -10.73 8.85 -0.07
N GLU A 105 -11.25 9.99 0.39
CA GLU A 105 -11.00 10.47 1.76
C GLU A 105 -11.53 9.50 2.82
N ARG A 106 -12.74 8.98 2.61
CA ARG A 106 -13.38 8.01 3.49
C ARG A 106 -12.62 6.69 3.52
N ASP A 107 -12.16 6.23 2.37
CA ASP A 107 -11.43 4.98 2.20
C ASP A 107 -10.05 5.08 2.85
N LEU A 108 -9.32 6.18 2.65
CA LEU A 108 -8.06 6.47 3.34
C LEU A 108 -8.23 6.47 4.86
N LYS A 109 -9.29 7.10 5.37
CA LYS A 109 -9.62 7.10 6.81
C LYS A 109 -9.93 5.70 7.32
N THR A 110 -10.75 4.94 6.58
CA THR A 110 -11.11 3.55 6.90
C THR A 110 -9.86 2.68 6.98
N ILE A 111 -8.93 2.84 6.04
CA ILE A 111 -7.68 2.08 6.03
C ILE A 111 -6.83 2.41 7.26
N HIS A 112 -6.68 3.72 7.55
CA HIS A 112 -5.89 4.21 8.66
C HIS A 112 -6.42 3.73 10.03
N ASP A 113 -7.74 3.75 10.21
CA ASP A 113 -8.36 3.42 11.49
C ASP A 113 -8.40 1.90 11.74
N ASN A 114 -8.59 1.09 10.69
CA ASN A 114 -8.78 -0.37 10.83
C ASN A 114 -7.49 -1.19 10.70
N TYR A 115 -6.49 -0.75 9.93
CA TYR A 115 -5.34 -1.60 9.58
C TYR A 115 -4.01 -1.18 10.24
N ARG A 116 -4.04 -0.28 11.23
CA ARG A 116 -2.84 0.09 11.99
C ARG A 116 -2.20 -1.10 12.71
N GLY A 117 -3.01 -1.98 13.29
CA GLY A 117 -2.55 -3.21 13.95
C GLY A 117 -1.88 -4.17 12.97
N LEU A 118 -2.41 -4.28 11.75
CA LEU A 118 -1.83 -5.08 10.67
C LEU A 118 -0.46 -4.54 10.25
N HIS A 119 -0.34 -3.23 10.04
CA HIS A 119 0.94 -2.61 9.72
C HIS A 119 1.99 -2.89 10.81
N ALA A 120 1.63 -2.73 12.09
CA ALA A 120 2.53 -3.02 13.21
C ALA A 120 2.96 -4.50 13.28
N ALA A 121 2.11 -5.43 12.84
CA ALA A 121 2.43 -6.85 12.79
C ALA A 121 3.34 -7.22 11.60
N ILE A 122 3.29 -6.47 10.50
CA ILE A 122 4.10 -6.71 9.28
C ILE A 122 5.49 -6.05 9.38
N THR A 123 5.63 -4.96 10.15
CA THR A 123 6.89 -4.21 10.31
C THR A 123 7.70 -4.59 11.56
N ARG A 124 7.29 -5.62 12.31
CA ARG A 124 8.01 -6.19 13.45
C ARG A 124 8.89 -7.35 13.01
#